data_AF-A0ABD1R295-F1
#
_entry.id   AF-A0ABD1R295-F1
#
_cell.length_a   1.000
_cell.length_b   1.000
_cell.length_c   1.000
_cell.angle_alpha   90.00
_cell.angle_beta   90.00
_cell.angle_gamma   90.00
#
_symmetry.space_group_name_H-M   'P 1'
#
loop_
_entity.id
_entity.type
_entity.pdbx_description
1 polymer ?
#
loop_
_entity_poly.entity_id
_entity_poly.type
_entity_poly.pdbx_seq_one_letter_code
_entity_poly.pdbx_strand_id
1 'polypeptide(L)'
;MADVLNHGGDGGDEPPHQHANRLQADCQTAPAAKKQGPSRSLHLVKLFQSNGKKPLPIDFDTQEGTYLPTGENQKYVSRVVGTHVRQFVHPYFDRWANVPEEQKARATGCVYEFFDVNPRRYSKADYKLIVDGIEDTAARRFRQYKANVNAYIRDKGTAVPYRGLTADVWEKCIERSSSQKFKATNALKSKMETYMHQMNEFMTLLTSNLQAVMPGIQLPTPPPPPPLSPMHEEELDSLNDEDYLSDL
;
A
#
# COMPACT_ATOMS: atom_id res chain seq x y z
N MET A 1 26.38 -48.44 -33.35
CA MET A 1 27.12 -47.83 -32.23
C MET A 1 26.10 -47.22 -31.29
N ALA A 2 26.14 -47.66 -30.03
CA ALA A 2 25.37 -47.18 -28.89
C ALA A 2 25.73 -45.69 -28.60
N ASP A 3 24.99 -44.87 -27.85
CA ASP A 3 24.40 -45.19 -26.55
C ASP A 3 23.14 -44.38 -26.24
N VAL A 4 22.32 -45.03 -25.42
CA VAL A 4 21.00 -44.65 -24.92
C VAL A 4 21.18 -43.78 -23.68
N LEU A 5 20.57 -42.58 -23.67
CA LEU A 5 20.43 -41.79 -22.45
C LEU A 5 19.32 -42.40 -21.58
N ASN A 6 19.72 -43.39 -20.78
CA ASN A 6 18.97 -43.97 -19.69
C ASN A 6 19.66 -43.61 -18.37
N HIS A 7 19.05 -42.73 -17.58
CA HIS A 7 19.27 -42.74 -16.13
C HIS A 7 17.91 -42.65 -15.44
N GLY A 8 17.44 -43.83 -15.06
CA GLY A 8 16.17 -44.07 -14.41
C GLY A 8 16.06 -43.39 -13.06
N GLY A 9 14.83 -42.98 -12.75
CA GLY A 9 14.39 -42.86 -11.37
C GLY A 9 14.38 -44.26 -10.76
N ASP A 10 15.30 -44.48 -9.83
CA ASP A 10 15.28 -45.64 -8.95
C ASP A 10 14.89 -45.15 -7.56
N GLY A 11 13.71 -45.60 -7.14
CA GLY A 11 13.19 -45.36 -5.82
C GLY A 11 13.67 -46.46 -4.89
N GLY A 12 14.40 -46.06 -3.85
CA GLY A 12 14.44 -46.78 -2.57
C GLY A 12 15.68 -47.61 -2.31
N ASP A 13 16.59 -47.06 -1.49
CA ASP A 13 17.24 -47.80 -0.39
C ASP A 13 18.01 -46.83 0.54
N GLU A 14 17.33 -45.81 1.07
CA GLU A 14 17.90 -45.00 2.15
C GLU A 14 17.45 -45.57 3.51
N PRO A 15 18.39 -45.94 4.40
CA PRO A 15 18.08 -46.58 5.69
C PRO A 15 17.22 -45.65 6.56
N PRO A 16 16.46 -46.20 7.55
CA PRO A 16 15.60 -45.38 8.39
C PRO A 16 16.41 -44.24 9.00
N HIS A 17 16.06 -42.99 8.66
CA HIS A 17 16.69 -41.80 9.19
C HIS A 17 16.66 -41.84 10.72
N GLN A 18 17.78 -42.21 11.35
CA GLN A 18 17.83 -42.45 12.79
C GLN A 18 17.71 -41.18 13.63
N HIS A 19 17.67 -39.97 13.04
CA HIS A 19 17.49 -38.74 13.81
C HIS A 19 16.67 -37.70 13.05
N ALA A 20 15.36 -37.62 13.33
CA ALA A 20 14.42 -36.63 12.78
C ALA A 20 14.77 -35.14 13.07
N ASN A 21 15.86 -34.88 13.80
CA ASN A 21 16.24 -33.54 14.28
C ASN A 21 17.55 -33.00 13.66
N ARG A 22 18.14 -33.67 12.66
CA ARG A 22 19.39 -33.20 12.05
C ARG A 22 19.14 -32.73 10.61
N LEU A 23 19.14 -31.41 10.42
CA LEU A 23 19.16 -30.79 9.09
C LEU A 23 20.40 -31.26 8.32
N GLN A 24 20.25 -31.52 7.02
CA GLN A 24 21.34 -31.90 6.12
C GLN A 24 22.49 -30.89 6.20
N ALA A 25 23.73 -31.37 6.11
CA ALA A 25 24.96 -30.58 6.28
C ALA A 25 25.01 -29.35 5.35
N ASP A 26 24.37 -29.44 4.18
CA ASP A 26 24.33 -28.41 3.16
C ASP A 26 23.49 -27.18 3.57
N CYS A 27 22.64 -27.30 4.60
CA CYS A 27 21.91 -26.17 5.18
C CYS A 27 22.72 -25.41 6.26
N GLN A 28 23.83 -25.94 6.74
CA GLN A 28 24.64 -25.31 7.81
C GLN A 28 25.52 -24.16 7.30
N THR A 29 25.72 -24.06 5.99
CA THR A 29 26.58 -23.05 5.34
C THR A 29 25.80 -21.89 4.72
N ALA A 30 24.46 -21.86 4.86
CA ALA A 30 23.69 -20.69 4.45
C ALA A 30 24.19 -19.46 5.24
N PRO A 31 24.58 -18.36 4.58
CA PRO A 31 25.01 -17.16 5.28
C PRO A 31 23.90 -16.75 6.26
N ALA A 32 24.26 -16.60 7.53
CA ALA A 32 23.31 -16.28 8.59
C ALA A 32 22.38 -15.18 8.12
N ALA A 33 21.08 -15.49 8.05
CA ALA A 33 20.06 -14.54 7.61
C ALA A 33 20.32 -13.21 8.29
N LYS A 34 20.51 -12.14 7.50
CA LYS A 34 20.78 -10.78 8.02
C LYS A 34 19.84 -10.54 9.18
N LYS A 35 20.39 -10.44 10.40
CA LYS A 35 19.60 -10.21 11.62
C LYS A 35 18.74 -8.99 11.34
N GLN A 36 17.43 -9.21 11.17
CA GLN A 36 16.50 -8.12 10.97
C GLN A 36 16.61 -7.25 12.23
N GLY A 37 17.09 -6.02 12.06
CA GLY A 37 17.14 -5.06 13.16
C GLY A 37 15.75 -4.93 13.79
N PRO A 38 15.65 -4.56 15.08
CA PRO A 38 14.38 -4.38 15.74
C PRO A 38 13.48 -3.50 14.86
N SER A 39 12.23 -3.94 14.65
CA SER A 39 11.31 -3.23 13.77
C SER A 39 11.27 -1.74 14.14
N ARG A 40 11.26 -0.85 13.13
CA ARG A 40 11.36 0.61 13.34
C ARG A 40 10.34 1.16 14.35
N SER A 41 9.17 0.52 14.48
CA SER A 41 8.15 0.83 15.49
C SER A 41 8.59 0.49 16.91
N LEU A 42 9.24 -0.65 17.10
CA LEU A 42 9.81 -1.07 18.38
C LEU A 42 10.97 -0.15 18.79
N HIS A 43 11.75 0.31 17.82
CA HIS A 43 12.78 1.33 18.06
C HIS A 43 12.18 2.69 18.48
N LEU A 44 11.11 3.15 17.82
CA LEU A 44 10.42 4.37 18.23
C LEU A 44 9.88 4.28 19.66
N VAL A 45 9.22 3.19 20.01
CA VAL A 45 8.69 2.99 21.37
C VAL A 45 9.83 3.01 22.39
N LYS A 46 10.96 2.37 22.08
CA LYS A 46 12.17 2.45 22.93
C LYS A 46 12.69 3.88 23.05
N LEU A 47 12.80 4.62 21.95
CA LEU A 47 13.23 6.02 21.95
C LEU A 47 12.31 6.90 22.80
N PHE A 48 11.00 6.76 22.62
CA PHE A 48 9.99 7.48 23.39
C PHE A 48 10.06 7.15 24.88
N GLN A 49 10.22 5.88 25.24
CA GLN A 49 10.41 5.45 26.63
C GLN A 49 11.72 5.98 27.22
N SER A 50 12.84 5.91 26.49
CA SER A 50 14.13 6.45 26.94
C SER A 50 14.12 7.97 27.07
N ASN A 51 13.27 8.66 26.31
CA ASN A 51 13.04 10.10 26.41
C ASN A 51 12.05 10.47 27.53
N GLY A 52 11.76 9.55 28.45
CA GLY A 52 10.84 9.78 29.57
C GLY A 52 9.39 9.93 29.15
N LYS A 53 8.97 9.27 28.06
CA LYS A 53 7.63 9.38 27.46
C LYS A 53 7.25 10.82 27.05
N LYS A 54 8.25 11.61 26.69
CA LYS A 54 8.04 12.95 26.12
C LYS A 54 8.04 12.87 24.60
N PRO A 55 7.17 13.65 23.93
CA PRO A 55 7.16 13.73 22.47
C PRO A 55 8.56 14.03 21.92
N LEU A 56 8.95 13.29 20.89
CA LEU A 56 10.25 13.42 20.27
C LEU A 56 10.31 14.68 19.42
N PRO A 57 11.45 15.39 19.40
CA PRO A 57 11.59 16.58 18.56
C PRO A 57 11.43 16.21 17.09
N ILE A 58 10.65 17.02 16.39
CA ILE A 58 10.50 16.94 14.94
C ILE A 58 10.34 18.35 14.38
N ASP A 59 10.87 18.53 13.18
CA ASP A 59 10.71 19.76 12.42
C ASP A 59 9.89 19.47 11.15
N PHE A 60 9.43 20.54 10.51
CA PHE A 60 8.69 20.48 9.26
C PHE A 60 9.32 21.46 8.29
N ASP A 61 9.41 21.07 7.03
CA ASP A 61 9.93 21.94 5.99
C ASP A 61 8.89 23.01 5.60
N THR A 62 9.00 24.17 6.24
CA THR A 62 8.21 25.36 5.91
C THR A 62 8.90 26.27 4.91
N GLN A 63 10.18 26.03 4.59
CA GLN A 63 10.97 26.92 3.71
C GLN A 63 10.80 26.55 2.23
N GLU A 64 10.86 25.25 1.90
CA GLU A 64 10.62 24.77 0.53
C GLU A 64 9.13 24.51 0.27
N GLY A 65 8.27 24.71 1.29
CA GLY A 65 6.82 24.62 1.18
C GLY A 65 6.31 23.19 1.01
N THR A 66 7.10 22.16 1.34
CA THR A 66 6.63 20.78 1.29
C THR A 66 5.80 20.41 2.53
N TYR A 67 6.02 21.10 3.66
CA TYR A 67 5.40 20.85 4.97
C TYR A 67 5.53 19.39 5.42
N LEU A 68 6.53 18.68 4.90
CA LEU A 68 6.82 17.30 5.28
C LEU A 68 7.67 17.28 6.55
N PRO A 69 7.56 16.22 7.37
CA PRO A 69 8.41 16.07 8.53
C PRO A 69 9.89 15.96 8.11
N THR A 70 10.77 16.67 8.81
CA THR A 70 12.22 16.70 8.58
C THR A 70 12.98 16.29 9.85
N GLY A 71 14.30 16.20 9.76
CA GLY A 71 15.18 15.79 10.85
C GLY A 71 15.33 14.28 11.02
N GLU A 72 15.88 13.85 12.15
CA GLU A 72 16.24 12.44 12.40
C GLU A 72 15.03 11.53 12.62
N ASN A 73 13.94 12.11 13.16
CA ASN A 73 12.73 11.40 13.55
C ASN A 73 11.67 11.29 12.45
N GLN A 74 11.83 11.99 11.32
CA GLN A 74 10.87 12.01 10.20
C GLN A 74 10.44 10.62 9.73
N LYS A 75 11.39 9.68 9.69
CA LYS A 75 11.19 8.30 9.20
C LYS A 75 10.19 7.51 10.04
N TYR A 76 9.92 7.95 11.27
CA TYR A 76 8.98 7.32 12.18
C TYR A 76 7.55 7.83 12.02
N VAL A 77 7.34 9.08 11.60
CA VAL A 77 6.00 9.69 11.48
C VAL A 77 5.09 8.86 10.59
N SER A 78 5.50 8.65 9.33
CA SER A 78 4.70 7.90 8.36
C SER A 78 4.45 6.44 8.80
N ARG A 79 5.34 5.88 9.65
CA ARG A 79 5.21 4.54 10.19
C ARG A 79 4.22 4.48 11.35
N VAL A 80 4.22 5.48 12.23
CA VAL A 80 3.27 5.63 13.34
C VAL A 80 1.87 5.81 12.80
N VAL A 81 1.67 6.78 11.91
CA VAL A 81 0.41 7.03 11.21
C VAL A 81 -0.06 5.75 10.53
N GLY A 82 0.81 5.10 9.75
CA GLY A 82 0.41 3.86 9.06
C GLY A 82 0.07 2.70 10.00
N THR A 83 0.62 2.66 11.21
CA THR A 83 0.28 1.64 12.20
C THR A 83 -1.08 1.91 12.82
N HIS A 84 -1.35 3.16 13.17
CA HIS A 84 -2.63 3.56 13.75
C HIS A 84 -3.76 3.51 12.72
N VAL A 85 -3.51 3.89 11.47
CA VAL A 85 -4.47 3.68 10.38
C VAL A 85 -4.90 2.20 10.29
N ARG A 86 -3.96 1.25 10.38
CA ARG A 86 -4.32 -0.19 10.35
C ARG A 86 -5.06 -0.67 11.60
N GLN A 87 -4.90 0.02 12.72
CA GLN A 87 -5.49 -0.37 14.00
C GLN A 87 -6.89 0.23 14.19
N PHE A 88 -7.10 1.45 13.71
CA PHE A 88 -8.30 2.24 14.03
C PHE A 88 -9.18 2.55 12.83
N VAL A 89 -8.69 2.37 11.59
CA VAL A 89 -9.45 2.71 10.38
C VAL A 89 -9.81 1.44 9.61
N HIS A 90 -11.09 1.26 9.35
CA HIS A 90 -11.55 0.10 8.60
C HIS A 90 -11.29 0.23 7.08
N PRO A 91 -10.74 -0.80 6.41
CA PRO A 91 -10.35 -0.71 5.01
C PRO A 91 -11.51 -0.78 4.01
N TYR A 92 -12.74 -1.06 4.47
CA TYR A 92 -13.91 -1.15 3.59
C TYR A 92 -14.41 0.21 3.09
N PHE A 93 -13.99 1.35 3.67
CA PHE A 93 -14.37 2.69 3.18
C PHE A 93 -13.77 3.02 1.80
N ASP A 94 -14.56 3.65 0.94
CA ASP A 94 -14.15 3.92 -0.44
C ASP A 94 -12.95 4.85 -0.57
N ARG A 95 -13.00 5.97 0.14
CA ARG A 95 -11.99 7.02 0.13
C ARG A 95 -11.70 7.45 1.57
N TRP A 96 -10.53 8.06 1.80
CA TRP A 96 -10.20 8.64 3.10
C TRP A 96 -11.27 9.65 3.54
N ALA A 97 -11.82 10.42 2.60
CA ALA A 97 -12.92 11.35 2.85
C ALA A 97 -14.12 10.71 3.56
N ASN A 98 -14.44 9.44 3.24
CA ASN A 98 -15.60 8.71 3.76
C ASN A 98 -15.33 8.05 5.12
N VAL A 99 -14.09 8.11 5.63
CA VAL A 99 -13.75 7.58 6.94
C VAL A 99 -14.37 8.50 8.01
N PRO A 100 -15.05 7.94 9.04
CA PRO A 100 -15.59 8.74 10.13
C PRO A 100 -14.51 9.57 10.82
N GLU A 101 -14.86 10.80 11.21
CA GLU A 101 -13.91 11.74 11.82
C GLU A 101 -13.28 11.20 13.10
N GLU A 102 -14.02 10.42 13.89
CA GLU A 102 -13.48 9.75 15.08
C GLU A 102 -12.33 8.79 14.75
N GLN A 103 -12.44 8.03 13.65
CA GLN A 103 -11.38 7.11 13.22
C GLN A 103 -10.18 7.87 12.66
N LYS A 104 -10.42 8.98 11.93
CA LYS A 104 -9.35 9.85 11.44
C LYS A 104 -8.58 10.47 12.61
N ALA A 105 -9.29 11.08 13.56
CA ALA A 105 -8.72 11.71 14.74
C ALA A 105 -7.91 10.72 15.59
N ARG A 106 -8.34 9.47 15.74
CA ARG A 106 -7.53 8.43 16.41
C ARG A 106 -6.29 8.05 15.60
N ALA A 107 -6.40 7.97 14.28
CA ALA A 107 -5.31 7.60 13.40
C ALA A 107 -4.23 8.69 13.29
N THR A 108 -4.60 9.97 13.26
CA THR A 108 -3.67 11.11 13.15
C THR A 108 -3.27 11.68 14.50
N GLY A 109 -4.14 11.61 15.51
CA GLY A 109 -3.89 12.06 16.88
C GLY A 109 -2.65 11.44 17.53
N CYS A 110 -2.32 10.20 17.17
CA CYS A 110 -1.12 9.52 17.67
C CYS A 110 0.19 10.24 17.33
N VAL A 111 0.23 11.06 16.28
CA VAL A 111 1.44 11.82 15.92
C VAL A 111 1.79 12.81 17.04
N TYR A 112 0.80 13.45 17.65
CA TYR A 112 1.00 14.41 18.72
C TYR A 112 1.42 13.78 20.06
N GLU A 113 1.20 12.47 20.22
CA GLU A 113 1.70 11.72 21.37
C GLU A 113 3.20 11.42 21.24
N PHE A 114 3.63 11.00 20.05
CA PHE A 114 5.01 10.57 19.81
C PHE A 114 5.95 11.70 19.39
N PHE A 115 5.43 12.81 18.83
CA PHE A 115 6.23 13.88 18.25
C PHE A 115 5.78 15.27 18.71
N ASP A 116 6.75 16.15 18.93
CA ASP A 116 6.55 17.52 19.38
C ASP A 116 6.13 18.42 18.21
N VAL A 117 4.87 18.29 17.77
CA VAL A 117 4.26 19.13 16.75
C VAL A 117 3.69 20.39 17.42
N ASN A 118 4.57 21.29 17.86
CA ASN A 118 4.18 22.45 18.65
C ASN A 118 3.61 23.58 17.77
N PRO A 119 2.32 23.97 17.93
CA PRO A 119 1.71 25.03 17.14
C PRO A 119 2.36 26.41 17.35
N ARG A 120 3.07 26.63 18.46
CA ARG A 120 3.75 27.90 18.75
C ARG A 120 5.03 28.09 17.93
N ARG A 121 5.55 27.04 17.29
CA ARG A 121 6.76 27.11 16.45
C ARG A 121 6.48 27.59 15.03
N TYR A 122 5.22 27.60 14.62
CA TYR A 122 4.82 27.83 13.24
C TYR A 122 3.79 28.96 13.15
N SER A 123 3.72 29.62 11.99
CA SER A 123 2.61 30.53 11.73
C SER A 123 1.29 29.73 11.70
N LYS A 124 0.15 30.41 11.91
CA LYS A 124 -1.16 29.74 11.86
C LYS A 124 -1.43 29.08 10.49
N ALA A 125 -0.93 29.69 9.41
CA ALA A 125 -1.06 29.16 8.06
C ALA A 125 -0.20 27.90 7.88
N ASP A 126 1.08 27.95 8.28
CA ASP A 126 2.00 26.82 8.16
C ASP A 126 1.56 25.65 9.03
N TYR A 127 1.09 25.93 10.25
CA TYR A 127 0.59 24.89 11.13
C TYR A 127 -0.61 24.15 10.52
N LYS A 128 -1.51 24.86 9.84
CA LYS A 128 -2.63 24.23 9.11
C LYS A 128 -2.09 23.30 8.02
N LEU A 129 -1.11 23.74 7.24
CA LEU A 129 -0.52 22.93 6.16
C LEU A 129 0.24 21.70 6.69
N ILE A 130 0.86 21.81 7.87
CA ILE A 130 1.47 20.66 8.57
C ILE A 130 0.40 19.64 8.97
N VAL A 131 -0.73 20.09 9.53
CA VAL A 131 -1.86 19.20 9.87
C VAL A 131 -2.40 18.52 8.62
N ASP A 132 -2.61 19.29 7.54
CA ASP A 132 -3.07 18.77 6.24
C ASP A 132 -2.07 17.72 5.69
N GLY A 133 -0.76 17.94 5.84
CA GLY A 133 0.27 16.98 5.43
C GLY A 133 0.30 15.67 6.24
N ILE A 134 -0.06 15.74 7.53
CA ILE A 134 -0.25 14.54 8.37
C ILE A 134 -1.48 13.76 7.92
N GLU A 135 -2.60 14.44 7.63
CA GLU A 135 -3.82 13.84 7.08
C GLU A 135 -3.56 13.19 5.71
N ASP A 136 -2.83 13.86 4.82
CA ASP A 136 -2.43 13.30 3.53
C ASP A 136 -1.55 12.05 3.67
N THR A 137 -0.68 12.04 4.69
CA THR A 137 0.11 10.86 5.04
C THR A 137 -0.80 9.72 5.50
N ALA A 138 -1.84 10.00 6.29
CA ALA A 138 -2.83 9.01 6.71
C ALA A 138 -3.64 8.49 5.53
N ALA A 139 -4.14 9.36 4.66
CA ALA A 139 -4.87 9.00 3.45
C ALA A 139 -4.03 8.10 2.51
N ARG A 140 -2.74 8.38 2.36
CA ARG A 140 -1.81 7.55 1.59
C ARG A 140 -1.61 6.17 2.22
N ARG A 141 -1.43 6.11 3.54
CA ARG A 141 -1.31 4.85 4.28
C ARG A 141 -2.59 4.03 4.25
N PHE A 142 -3.75 4.69 4.30
CA PHE A 142 -5.05 4.06 4.14
C PHE A 142 -5.21 3.42 2.76
N ARG A 143 -4.87 4.14 1.69
CA ARG A 143 -4.86 3.59 0.32
C ARG A 143 -3.97 2.36 0.20
N GLN A 144 -2.76 2.41 0.75
CA GLN A 144 -1.84 1.27 0.76
C GLN A 144 -2.40 0.09 1.56
N TYR A 145 -3.00 0.36 2.72
CA TYR A 145 -3.62 -0.67 3.54
C TYR A 145 -4.75 -1.38 2.79
N LYS A 146 -5.67 -0.62 2.19
CA LYS A 146 -6.75 -1.16 1.37
C LYS A 146 -6.23 -1.99 0.19
N ALA A 147 -5.20 -1.49 -0.50
CA ALA A 147 -4.58 -2.23 -1.60
C ALA A 147 -4.01 -3.58 -1.14
N ASN A 148 -3.38 -3.63 0.03
CA ASN A 148 -2.87 -4.88 0.61
C ASN A 148 -3.98 -5.87 0.97
N VAL A 149 -5.10 -5.38 1.52
CA VAL A 149 -6.28 -6.20 1.84
C VAL A 149 -6.89 -6.79 0.55
N ASN A 150 -7.07 -5.97 -0.48
CA ASN A 150 -7.60 -6.44 -1.76
C ASN A 150 -6.67 -7.42 -2.46
N ALA A 151 -5.35 -7.18 -2.42
CA ALA A 151 -4.37 -8.11 -2.93
C ALA A 151 -4.44 -9.45 -2.18
N TYR A 152 -4.60 -9.42 -0.86
CA TYR A 152 -4.75 -10.62 -0.06
C TYR A 152 -6.03 -11.40 -0.40
N ILE A 153 -7.18 -10.72 -0.57
CA ILE A 153 -8.42 -11.37 -1.03
C ILE A 153 -8.21 -12.08 -2.37
N ARG A 154 -7.54 -11.42 -3.32
CA ARG A 154 -7.23 -12.00 -4.62
C ARG A 154 -6.30 -13.20 -4.53
N ASP A 155 -5.25 -13.11 -3.70
CA ASP A 155 -4.17 -14.10 -3.67
C ASP A 155 -4.46 -15.29 -2.73
N LYS A 156 -5.25 -15.07 -1.66
CA LYS A 156 -5.54 -16.06 -0.61
C LYS A 156 -7.02 -16.40 -0.48
N GLY A 157 -7.90 -15.71 -1.19
CA GLY A 157 -9.34 -15.88 -1.10
C GLY A 157 -9.96 -15.22 0.14
N THR A 158 -11.19 -15.64 0.45
CA THR A 158 -12.05 -15.01 1.46
C THR A 158 -12.17 -15.82 2.75
N ALA A 159 -11.69 -17.07 2.77
CA ALA A 159 -11.89 -18.00 3.88
C ALA A 159 -11.17 -17.60 5.19
N VAL A 160 -10.03 -16.90 5.09
CA VAL A 160 -9.23 -16.51 6.25
C VAL A 160 -9.11 -14.99 6.30
N PRO A 161 -9.47 -14.33 7.41
CA PRO A 161 -9.36 -12.88 7.56
C PRO A 161 -7.93 -12.36 7.37
N TYR A 162 -7.80 -11.19 6.74
CA TYR A 162 -6.54 -10.46 6.74
C TYR A 162 -6.09 -10.13 8.17
N ARG A 163 -4.79 -10.28 8.46
CA ARG A 163 -4.23 -10.14 9.80
C ARG A 163 -4.68 -8.84 10.48
N GLY A 164 -5.26 -8.98 11.67
CA GLY A 164 -5.69 -7.87 12.52
C GLY A 164 -7.08 -7.33 12.22
N LEU A 165 -7.80 -7.90 11.26
CA LEU A 165 -9.22 -7.62 11.05
C LEU A 165 -10.10 -8.54 11.89
N THR A 166 -11.20 -7.99 12.40
CA THR A 166 -12.30 -8.78 12.98
C THR A 166 -13.12 -9.43 11.87
N ALA A 167 -13.90 -10.46 12.21
CA ALA A 167 -14.75 -11.17 11.24
C ALA A 167 -15.74 -10.23 10.54
N ASP A 168 -16.43 -9.35 11.29
CA ASP A 168 -17.40 -8.38 10.76
C ASP A 168 -16.75 -7.38 9.77
N VAL A 169 -15.58 -6.83 10.14
CA VAL A 169 -14.86 -5.92 9.24
C VAL A 169 -14.36 -6.65 7.99
N TRP A 170 -13.98 -7.92 8.12
CA TRP A 170 -13.55 -8.76 7.01
C TRP A 170 -14.67 -9.04 6.01
N GLU A 171 -15.87 -9.38 6.51
CA GLU A 171 -17.07 -9.60 5.69
C GLU A 171 -17.41 -8.36 4.86
N LYS A 172 -17.44 -7.18 5.48
CA LYS A 172 -17.62 -5.90 4.77
C LYS A 172 -16.56 -5.63 3.70
N CYS A 173 -15.32 -6.09 3.91
CA CYS A 173 -14.28 -5.99 2.88
C CYS A 173 -14.56 -6.91 1.69
N ILE A 174 -15.06 -8.12 1.95
CA ILE A 174 -15.43 -9.09 0.91
C ILE A 174 -16.61 -8.58 0.11
N GLU A 175 -17.68 -8.12 0.76
CA GLU A 175 -18.85 -7.51 0.12
C GLU A 175 -18.42 -6.37 -0.82
N ARG A 176 -17.62 -5.45 -0.29
CA ARG A 176 -17.10 -4.32 -1.05
C ARG A 176 -16.24 -4.78 -2.24
N SER A 177 -15.40 -5.80 -2.07
CA SER A 177 -14.59 -6.36 -3.17
C SER A 177 -15.42 -7.09 -4.24
N SER A 178 -16.60 -7.58 -3.85
CA SER A 178 -17.53 -8.27 -4.74
C SER A 178 -18.50 -7.31 -5.44
N SER A 179 -18.65 -6.09 -4.93
CA SER A 179 -19.56 -5.06 -5.45
C SER A 179 -19.31 -4.73 -6.93
N GLN A 180 -20.40 -4.45 -7.66
CA GLN A 180 -20.35 -4.10 -9.08
C GLN A 180 -19.56 -2.82 -9.32
N LYS A 181 -19.71 -1.83 -8.44
CA LYS A 181 -18.93 -0.58 -8.43
C LYS A 181 -17.42 -0.85 -8.39
N PHE A 182 -16.98 -1.76 -7.51
CA PHE A 182 -15.56 -2.11 -7.40
C PHE A 182 -15.06 -2.84 -8.64
N LYS A 183 -15.84 -3.79 -9.16
CA LYS A 183 -15.51 -4.51 -10.41
C LYS A 183 -15.40 -3.56 -11.60
N ALA A 184 -16.35 -2.63 -11.77
CA ALA A 184 -16.33 -1.63 -12.83
C ALA A 184 -15.11 -0.70 -12.73
N THR A 185 -14.79 -0.21 -11.52
CA THR A 185 -13.62 0.65 -11.29
C THR A 185 -12.31 -0.08 -11.63
N ASN A 186 -12.18 -1.34 -11.25
CA ASN A 186 -10.99 -2.13 -11.57
C ASN A 186 -10.89 -2.45 -13.06
N ALA A 187 -12.00 -2.74 -13.72
CA ALA A 187 -12.02 -2.97 -15.17
C ALA A 187 -11.58 -1.71 -15.93
N LEU A 188 -12.04 -0.53 -15.51
CA LEU A 188 -11.61 0.75 -16.09
C LEU A 188 -10.11 0.99 -15.86
N LYS A 189 -9.61 0.73 -14.65
CA LYS A 189 -8.18 0.86 -14.33
C LYS A 189 -7.33 -0.06 -15.20
N SER A 190 -7.75 -1.31 -15.37
CA SER A 190 -7.07 -2.28 -16.23
C SER A 190 -7.03 -1.80 -17.68
N LYS A 191 -8.14 -1.29 -18.23
CA LYS A 191 -8.18 -0.74 -19.59
C LYS A 191 -7.21 0.44 -19.75
N MET A 192 -7.14 1.32 -18.75
CA MET A 192 -6.25 2.48 -18.77
C MET A 192 -4.78 2.07 -18.68
N GLU A 193 -4.44 1.06 -17.87
CA GLU A 193 -3.09 0.49 -17.81
C GLU A 193 -2.67 -0.13 -19.15
N THR A 194 -3.57 -0.89 -19.81
CA THR A 194 -3.32 -1.43 -21.15
C THR A 194 -3.08 -0.32 -22.17
N TYR A 195 -3.90 0.72 -22.17
CA TYR A 195 -3.72 1.88 -23.05
C TYR A 195 -2.35 2.57 -22.83
N MET A 196 -1.99 2.82 -21.58
CA MET A 196 -0.70 3.44 -21.23
C MET A 196 0.48 2.58 -21.68
N HIS A 197 0.37 1.25 -21.55
CA HIS A 197 1.39 0.33 -22.02
C HIS A 197 1.54 0.38 -23.55
N GLN A 198 0.43 0.28 -24.29
CA GLN A 198 0.43 0.37 -25.75
C GLN A 198 1.00 1.70 -26.25
N MET A 199 0.65 2.81 -25.59
CA MET A 199 1.17 4.13 -25.96
C MET A 199 2.68 4.23 -25.72
N ASN A 200 3.19 3.68 -24.61
CA ASN A 200 4.63 3.65 -24.34
C ASN A 200 5.39 2.79 -25.36
N GLU A 201 4.84 1.64 -25.78
CA GLU A 201 5.42 0.82 -26.84
C GLU A 201 5.46 1.58 -28.17
N PHE A 202 4.36 2.23 -28.55
CA PHE A 202 4.29 3.05 -29.75
C PHE A 202 5.32 4.19 -29.73
N MET A 203 5.43 4.93 -28.62
CA MET A 203 6.40 6.01 -28.47
C MET A 203 7.85 5.49 -28.52
N THR A 204 8.11 4.30 -27.98
CA THR A 204 9.44 3.66 -28.03
C THR A 204 9.81 3.29 -29.46
N LEU A 205 8.89 2.68 -30.21
CA LEU A 205 9.08 2.33 -31.63
C LEU A 205 9.29 3.57 -32.51
N LEU A 206 8.46 4.61 -32.30
CA LEU A 206 8.58 5.88 -33.00
C LEU A 206 9.94 6.53 -32.73
N THR A 207 10.40 6.53 -31.48
CA THR A 207 11.72 7.06 -31.09
C THR A 207 12.84 6.30 -31.76
N SER A 208 12.80 4.96 -31.73
CA SER A 208 13.83 4.12 -32.34
C SER A 208 13.91 4.33 -33.86
N ASN A 209 12.76 4.42 -34.54
CA ASN A 209 12.72 4.64 -35.98
C ASN A 209 13.19 6.04 -36.36
N LEU A 210 12.81 7.07 -35.60
CA LEU A 210 13.27 8.44 -35.86
C LEU A 210 14.77 8.62 -35.56
N GLN A 211 15.32 7.99 -34.52
CA GLN A 211 16.76 8.01 -34.27
C GLN A 211 17.55 7.31 -35.38
N ALA A 212 17.00 6.25 -35.99
CA ALA A 212 17.62 5.55 -37.11
C ALA A 212 17.64 6.38 -38.41
N VAL A 213 16.63 7.23 -38.63
CA VAL A 213 16.49 8.03 -39.85
C VAL A 213 17.08 9.45 -39.68
N MET A 214 17.02 10.02 -38.48
CA MET A 214 17.44 11.39 -38.16
C MET A 214 18.05 11.47 -36.74
N PRO A 215 19.35 11.14 -36.57
CA PRO A 215 20.00 11.24 -35.27
C PRO A 215 20.04 12.71 -34.80
N GLY A 216 19.41 13.01 -33.65
CA GLY A 216 19.45 14.32 -33.00
C GLY A 216 18.09 15.01 -32.74
N ILE A 217 16.97 14.43 -33.17
CA ILE A 217 15.63 14.99 -32.90
C ILE A 217 15.15 14.60 -31.49
N GLN A 218 14.77 15.60 -30.68
CA GLN A 218 13.99 15.40 -29.46
C GLN A 218 12.50 15.25 -29.80
N LEU A 219 11.90 14.14 -29.37
CA LEU A 219 10.47 13.88 -29.55
C LEU A 219 9.61 14.67 -28.55
N PRO A 220 8.39 15.09 -28.95
CA PRO A 220 7.43 15.68 -28.03
C PRO A 220 6.97 14.65 -26.99
N THR A 221 6.67 15.14 -25.79
CA THR A 221 6.01 14.35 -24.74
C THR A 221 4.68 13.81 -25.23
N PRO A 222 4.33 12.55 -24.89
CA PRO A 222 3.07 11.95 -25.34
C PRO A 222 1.86 12.78 -24.86
N PRO A 223 0.80 12.88 -25.69
CA PRO A 223 -0.40 13.60 -25.31
C PRO A 223 -1.05 12.96 -24.08
N PRO A 224 -1.70 13.76 -23.21
CA PRO A 224 -2.47 13.22 -22.10
C PRO A 224 -3.56 12.27 -22.62
N PRO A 225 -3.92 11.23 -21.85
CA PRO A 225 -5.01 10.35 -22.23
C PRO A 225 -6.28 11.17 -22.47
N PRO A 226 -7.14 10.77 -23.43
CA PRO A 226 -8.39 11.47 -23.67
C PRO A 226 -9.21 11.53 -22.38
N PRO A 227 -9.90 12.64 -22.11
CA PRO A 227 -10.79 12.75 -20.96
C PRO A 227 -11.77 11.58 -21.03
N LEU A 228 -11.81 10.78 -19.97
CA LEU A 228 -12.80 9.73 -19.82
C LEU A 228 -14.16 10.39 -19.98
N SER A 229 -14.99 9.88 -20.91
CA SER A 229 -16.41 10.23 -20.92
C SER A 229 -16.92 10.02 -19.49
N PRO A 230 -17.55 11.04 -18.88
CA PRO A 230 -18.14 10.83 -17.58
C PRO A 230 -19.15 9.71 -17.77
N MET A 231 -18.90 8.56 -17.16
CA MET A 231 -20.05 7.82 -16.67
C MET A 231 -20.77 8.82 -15.78
N HIS A 232 -21.93 9.28 -16.22
CA HIS A 232 -22.78 10.16 -15.44
C HIS A 232 -22.89 9.54 -14.04
N GLU A 233 -22.63 10.33 -12.99
CA GLU A 233 -22.83 9.88 -11.61
C GLU A 233 -24.27 9.36 -11.41
N GLU A 234 -25.23 9.82 -12.21
CA GLU A 234 -26.60 9.29 -12.30
C GLU A 234 -26.71 7.81 -12.67
N GLU A 235 -25.75 7.25 -13.42
CA GLU A 235 -25.76 5.82 -13.82
C GLU A 235 -25.14 4.89 -12.76
N LEU A 236 -24.40 5.47 -11.81
CA LEU A 236 -23.86 4.76 -10.64
C LEU A 236 -24.77 4.86 -9.42
N ASP A 237 -25.57 5.93 -9.31
CA ASP A 237 -26.61 6.07 -8.29
C ASP A 237 -27.91 5.34 -8.65
N SER A 238 -28.24 5.16 -9.95
CA SER A 238 -29.41 4.36 -10.36
C SER A 238 -29.28 2.85 -10.08
N LEU A 239 -28.09 2.36 -9.73
CA LEU A 239 -27.85 0.98 -9.32
C LEU A 239 -28.15 0.73 -7.82
N ASN A 240 -28.61 1.74 -7.07
CA ASN A 240 -29.01 1.61 -5.67
C ASN A 240 -30.54 1.58 -5.44
N ASP A 241 -31.37 1.83 -6.46
CA ASP A 241 -32.82 2.05 -6.27
C ASP A 241 -33.75 0.91 -6.71
N GLU A 242 -33.22 -0.26 -7.10
CA GLU A 242 -34.02 -1.46 -7.41
C GLU A 242 -33.68 -2.57 -6.42
N ASP A 243 -34.34 -2.58 -5.25
CA ASP A 243 -34.68 -3.76 -4.42
C ASP A 243 -35.14 -3.41 -2.98
N TYR A 244 -35.66 -2.20 -2.75
CA TYR A 244 -36.36 -1.88 -1.50
C TYR A 244 -37.73 -1.27 -1.80
N LEU A 245 -38.63 -2.07 -2.38
CA LEU A 245 -40.11 -1.98 -2.27
C LEU A 245 -40.79 -3.07 -3.13
N SER A 246 -40.61 -4.33 -2.74
CA SER A 246 -41.51 -5.47 -3.03
C SER A 246 -41.03 -6.59 -2.11
N ASP A 247 -41.71 -7.04 -1.06
CA ASP A 247 -43.11 -7.07 -0.64
C ASP A 247 -43.13 -6.87 0.89
N LEU A 248 -44.16 -6.25 1.50
CA LEU A 248 -45.27 -7.00 2.12
C LEU A 248 -44.85 -8.23 2.92
#